data_AF-A0A537Y7N5-F1
#
_entry.id   AF-A0A537Y7N5-F1
#
_cell.length_a   1.000
_cell.length_b   1.000
_cell.length_c   1.000
_cell.angle_alpha   90.00
_cell.angle_beta   90.00
_cell.angle_gamma   90.00
#
_symmetry.space_group_name_H-M   'P 1'
#
loop_
_entity.id
_entity.type
_entity.pdbx_description
1 polymer ?
#
loop_
_entity_poly.entity_id
_entity_poly.type
_entity_poly.pdbx_seq_one_letter_code
_entity_poly.pdbx_strand_id
1 'polypeptide(L)' 'MSDLKRSLKELEQHGWQREETFEIPHGPCCSFAAPGGHRIALYQLARPEAGAHFEGRFDF' A
#
# COMPACT_ATOMS: atom_id res chain seq x y z
N MET A 1 5.93 11.51 -11.57
CA MET A 1 6.21 10.73 -10.32
C MET A 1 4.86 10.37 -9.75
N SER A 2 4.59 9.10 -9.43
CA SER A 2 3.28 8.68 -8.92
C SER A 2 3.06 9.16 -7.48
N ASP A 3 1.80 9.38 -7.08
CA ASP A 3 1.46 9.83 -5.73
C ASP A 3 1.96 8.85 -4.67
N LEU A 4 1.93 7.54 -4.94
CA LEU A 4 2.54 6.54 -4.06
C LEU A 4 4.00 6.89 -3.79
N LYS A 5 4.83 7.04 -4.83
CA LYS A 5 6.27 7.34 -4.69
C LYS A 5 6.52 8.64 -3.91
N ARG A 6 5.63 9.64 -4.02
CA ARG A 6 5.71 10.87 -3.23
C ARG A 6 5.45 10.56 -1.74
N SER A 7 4.34 9.92 -1.43
CA SER A 7 3.97 9.57 -0.05
C SER A 7 4.99 8.63 0.60
N LEU A 8 5.56 7.68 -0.14
CA LEU A 8 6.59 6.78 0.41
C LEU A 8 7.83 7.57 0.87
N LYS A 9 8.21 8.63 0.14
CA LYS A 9 9.35 9.48 0.49
C LYS A 9 9.04 10.37 1.69
N GLU A 10 7.82 10.91 1.75
CA GLU A 10 7.36 11.71 2.88
C GLU A 10 7.36 10.88 4.16
N LEU A 11 6.90 9.63 4.14
CA LEU A 11 6.88 8.76 5.32
C LEU A 11 8.27 8.40 5.83
N GLU A 12 9.21 8.11 4.93
CA GLU A 12 10.63 7.90 5.29
C GLU A 12 11.21 9.13 6.00
N GLN A 13 10.86 10.34 5.54
CA GLN A 13 11.29 11.59 6.19
C GLN A 13 10.70 11.77 7.60
N HIS A 14 9.58 11.12 7.91
CA HIS A 14 8.93 11.13 9.22
C HIS A 14 9.31 9.92 10.10
N GLY A 15 10.37 9.19 9.73
CA GLY A 15 10.93 8.10 10.52
C GLY A 15 10.25 6.74 10.34
N TRP A 16 9.34 6.61 9.38
CA TRP A 16 8.75 5.31 9.04
C TRP A 16 9.76 4.49 8.25
N GLN A 17 9.85 3.19 8.54
CA GLN A 17 10.80 2.30 7.86
C GLN A 17 10.09 1.59 6.72
N ARG A 18 10.54 1.83 5.49
CA ARG A 18 10.04 1.09 4.32
C ARG A 18 10.46 -0.36 4.41
N GLU A 19 9.53 -1.26 4.17
CA GLU A 19 9.77 -2.69 4.06
C GLU A 19 9.65 -3.12 2.58
N GLU A 20 8.66 -3.93 2.24
CA GLU A 20 8.50 -4.52 0.91
C GLU A 20 7.61 -3.68 0.01
N THR A 21 7.93 -3.64 -1.28
CA THR A 21 7.09 -3.11 -2.35
C THR A 21 6.62 -4.26 -3.25
N PHE A 22 5.32 -4.34 -3.51
CA PHE A 22 4.70 -5.44 -4.25
C PHE A 22 3.44 -4.96 -4.99
N GLU A 23 2.90 -5.79 -5.88
CA GLU A 23 1.65 -5.51 -6.60
C GLU A 23 0.47 -6.20 -5.90
N ILE A 24 -0.65 -5.48 -5.80
CA ILE A 24 -1.96 -6.04 -5.49
C ILE A 24 -2.90 -5.83 -6.67
N PRO A 25 -4.06 -6.50 -6.73
CA PRO A 25 -5.03 -6.31 -7.83
C PRO A 25 -5.35 -4.83 -8.09
N HIS A 26 -5.51 -4.03 -7.03
CA HIS A 26 -5.84 -2.61 -7.10
C HIS A 26 -4.69 -1.70 -7.57
N GLY A 27 -3.43 -2.15 -7.53
CA GLY A 27 -2.28 -1.32 -7.90
C GLY A 27 -1.00 -1.64 -7.12
N PRO A 28 0.03 -0.78 -7.23
CA PRO A 28 1.26 -0.92 -6.47
C PRO A 28 1.00 -0.67 -4.97
N CYS A 29 1.68 -1.44 -4.14
CA CYS A 29 1.58 -1.43 -2.69
C CYS A 29 2.97 -1.40 -2.06
N CYS A 30 3.09 -0.82 -0.87
CA CYS A 30 4.30 -0.82 -0.07
C CYS A 30 3.98 -0.92 1.41
N SER A 31 4.71 -1.79 2.13
CA SER A 31 4.62 -1.97 3.57
C SER A 31 5.64 -1.10 4.32
N PHE A 32 5.27 -0.69 5.53
CA PHE A 32 6.09 0.10 6.45
C PHE A 32 5.95 -0.38 7.88
N ALA A 33 7.03 -0.25 8.64
CA ALA A 33 6.96 -0.20 10.10
C ALA A 33 6.82 1.26 10.56
N ALA A 34 5.71 1.55 11.25
CA ALA A 34 5.44 2.85 11.84
C ALA A 34 6.26 3.06 13.13
N PRO A 35 6.55 4.32 13.51
CA PRO A 35 7.06 4.65 14.84
C PRO A 35 6.08 4.13 15.91
N GLY A 36 6.45 3.05 16.60
CA GLY A 36 5.55 2.31 17.50
C GLY A 36 5.39 0.83 17.15
N GLY A 37 6.03 0.35 16.09
CA GLY A 37 6.13 -1.07 15.76
C GLY A 37 4.94 -1.65 14.99
N HIS A 38 3.96 -0.84 14.62
CA HIS A 38 2.84 -1.28 13.79
C HIS A 38 3.27 -1.44 12.34
N ARG A 39 2.84 -2.52 11.70
CA ARG A 39 3.03 -2.75 10.27
C ARG A 39 1.81 -2.26 9.50
N ILE A 40 2.02 -1.33 8.57
CA ILE A 40 0.96 -0.71 7.77
C ILE A 40 1.35 -0.79 6.29
N ALA A 41 0.38 -1.06 5.41
CA ALA A 41 0.59 -1.05 3.97
C ALA A 41 -0.17 0.11 3.31
N LEU A 42 0.49 0.79 2.37
CA LEU A 42 -0.07 1.85 1.54
C LEU A 42 -0.08 1.39 0.10
N TYR A 43 -1.22 1.52 -0.55
CA TYR A 43 -1.35 1.21 -1.98
C TYR A 43 -1.91 2.40 -2.73
N GLN A 44 -1.60 2.49 -4.01
CA GLN A 44 -2.26 3.41 -4.93
C GLN A 44 -3.33 2.67 -5.70
N LEU A 45 -4.56 3.20 -5.66
CA LEU A 45 -5.69 2.69 -6.43
C LEU A 45 -5.53 3.05 -7.92
N ALA A 46 -4.71 2.27 -8.62
CA ALA A 46 -4.44 2.43 -10.04
C ALA A 46 -5.44 1.67 -10.93
N ARG A 47 -6.09 0.64 -10.38
CA ARG A 47 -7.06 -0.24 -11.05
C ARG A 47 -8.33 -0.37 -10.18
N PRO A 48 -9.18 0.66 -10.12
CA PRO A 48 -10.38 0.64 -9.27
C PRO A 48 -11.37 -0.48 -9.64
N GLU A 49 -11.43 -0.87 -10.91
CA GLU A 49 -12.24 -1.96 -11.42
C GLU A 49 -11.88 -3.33 -10.82
N ALA A 50 -10.65 -3.48 -10.31
CA ALA A 50 -10.21 -4.73 -9.70
C ALA A 50 -11.07 -5.14 -8.49
N GLY A 51 -11.64 -4.16 -7.77
CA GLY A 51 -12.50 -4.41 -6.61
C GLY A 51 -13.74 -5.23 -6.95
N ALA A 52 -14.34 -4.99 -8.13
CA ALA A 52 -15.53 -5.71 -8.58
C ALA A 52 -15.30 -7.22 -8.71
N HIS A 53 -14.07 -7.66 -8.98
CA HIS A 53 -13.72 -9.08 -9.05
C HIS A 53 -13.72 -9.78 -7.68
N PHE A 54 -13.68 -9.03 -6.58
CA PHE A 54 -13.67 -9.55 -5.22
C PHE A 54 -14.99 -9.30 -4.47
N GLU A 55 -15.93 -8.53 -5.05
CA GLU A 55 -17.24 -8.29 -4.45
C GLU A 55 -17.98 -9.61 -4.21
N GLY A 56 -18.44 -9.81 -2.98
CA GLY A 56 -19.16 -11.02 -2.58
C GLY A 56 -18.30 -12.26 -2.37
N ARG A 57 -16.97 -12.18 -2.57
CA ARG A 57 -16.06 -13.29 -2.29
C ARG A 57 -15.69 -13.33 -0.80
N PHE A 58 -16.02 -14.45 -0.16
CA PHE A 58 -15.59 -14.79 1.18
C PHE A 58 -14.94 -16.18 1.13
N ASP A 59 -13.64 -16.25 1.38
CA ASP A 59 -12.93 -17.51 1.53
C ASP A 59 -13.02 -17.91 3.03
N PHE A 60 -13.66 -19.04 3.33
CA PHE A 60 -13.92 -19.56 4.69
C PHE A 60 -13.17 -20.86 4.98
#